data_AF-A0A938KLX3-F1
#
_entry.id   AF-A0A938KLX3-F1
#
_cell.length_a   1.000
_cell.length_b   1.000
_cell.length_c   1.000
_cell.angle_alpha   90.00
_cell.angle_beta   90.00
_cell.angle_gamma   90.00
#
_symmetry.space_group_name_H-M   'P 1'
#
loop_
_entity.id
_entity.type
_entity.pdbx_description
1 polymer ?
#
loop_
_entity_poly.entity_id
_entity_poly.type
_entity_poly.pdbx_seq_one_letter_code
_entity_poly.pdbx_strand_id
1 'polypeptide(L)'
;MRYIEPHGHMVSRTTDDYQAMVTAGCVAVCEPAFWAGFDRGSAEGFRDYFRQLTEYEPARAAKFLLPHFSWLCLNPKEAEDLALARD
;
A
#
# COMPACT_ATOMS: atom_id res chain seq x y z
N MET A 1 -22.60 -6.98 3.89
CA MET A 1 -22.71 -5.51 3.71
C MET A 1 -21.59 -5.09 2.79
N ARG A 2 -21.78 -4.11 1.89
CA ARG A 2 -20.68 -3.63 1.04
C ARG A 2 -19.87 -2.59 1.80
N TYR A 3 -18.55 -2.67 1.74
CA TYR A 3 -17.65 -1.73 2.40
C TYR A 3 -16.39 -1.46 1.57
N ILE A 4 -15.72 -0.36 1.89
CA ILE A 4 -14.39 -0.02 1.38
C ILE A 4 -13.42 -0.25 2.53
N GLU A 5 -12.29 -0.90 2.27
CA GLU A 5 -11.16 -0.97 3.19
C GLU A 5 -10.28 0.27 2.96
N PRO A 6 -10.39 1.32 3.79
CA PRO A 6 -9.68 2.57 3.55
C PRO A 6 -8.17 2.47 3.80
N HIS A 7 -7.70 1.43 4.51
CA HIS A 7 -6.29 1.29 4.87
C HIS A 7 -5.88 -0.20 4.98
N GLY A 8 -5.32 -0.75 3.90
CA GLY A 8 -4.76 -2.10 3.87
C GLY A 8 -3.38 -2.16 3.23
N HIS A 9 -2.35 -2.59 3.97
CA HIS A 9 -1.01 -2.83 3.43
C HIS A 9 -0.93 -4.20 2.76
N MET A 10 -1.40 -4.27 1.51
CA MET A 10 -1.56 -5.52 0.77
C MET A 10 -0.23 -6.18 0.43
N VAL A 11 0.87 -5.43 0.29
CA VAL A 11 2.22 -6.00 0.19
C VAL A 11 2.52 -7.03 1.30
N SER A 12 1.97 -6.84 2.49
CA SER A 12 2.16 -7.72 3.66
C SER A 12 1.07 -8.77 3.84
N ARG A 13 0.17 -8.93 2.85
CA ARG A 13 -0.97 -9.85 2.88
C ARG A 13 -0.81 -11.00 1.88
N THR A 14 -1.45 -12.12 2.18
CA THR A 14 -1.51 -13.25 1.25
C THR A 14 -2.67 -13.06 0.28
N THR A 15 -2.70 -13.81 -0.81
CA THR A 15 -3.82 -13.78 -1.76
C THR A 15 -5.14 -14.28 -1.16
N ASP A 16 -5.08 -15.09 -0.11
CA ASP A 16 -6.28 -15.58 0.59
C ASP A 16 -7.02 -14.41 1.27
N ASP A 17 -6.29 -13.39 1.74
CA ASP A 17 -6.90 -12.17 2.29
C ASP A 17 -7.75 -11.44 1.24
N TYR A 18 -7.33 -11.44 -0.03
CA TYR A 18 -8.08 -10.77 -1.11
C TYR A 18 -9.41 -11.48 -1.37
N GLN A 19 -9.38 -12.82 -1.40
CA GLN A 19 -10.60 -13.63 -1.53
C GLN A 19 -11.53 -13.43 -0.33
N ALA A 20 -10.97 -13.42 0.88
CA ALA A 20 -11.73 -13.20 2.11
C ALA A 20 -12.39 -11.81 2.11
N MET A 21 -11.66 -10.76 1.72
CA MET A 21 -12.16 -9.39 1.62
C MET A 21 -13.34 -9.30 0.63
N VAL A 22 -13.18 -9.82 -0.58
CA VAL A 22 -14.26 -9.80 -1.58
C VAL A 22 -15.47 -10.60 -1.10
N THR A 23 -15.25 -11.77 -0.48
CA THR A 23 -16.32 -12.60 0.09
C THR A 23 -17.06 -11.88 1.23
N ALA A 24 -16.36 -11.09 2.05
CA ALA A 24 -16.94 -10.28 3.11
C ALA A 24 -17.72 -9.06 2.58
N GLY A 25 -17.62 -8.76 1.28
CA GLY A 25 -18.28 -7.63 0.63
C GLY A 25 -17.40 -6.39 0.47
N CYS A 26 -16.08 -6.51 0.56
CA CYS A 26 -15.16 -5.43 0.24
C CYS A 26 -15.25 -5.12 -1.25
N VAL A 27 -15.56 -3.86 -1.59
CA VAL A 27 -15.70 -3.41 -2.98
C VAL A 27 -14.49 -2.61 -3.48
N ALA A 28 -13.59 -2.22 -2.57
CA ALA A 28 -12.33 -1.57 -2.90
C ALA A 28 -11.40 -1.60 -1.68
N VAL A 29 -10.09 -1.74 -1.91
CA VAL A 29 -9.05 -1.56 -0.91
C VAL A 29 -8.16 -0.37 -1.29
N CYS A 30 -7.78 0.40 -0.27
CA CYS A 30 -6.83 1.49 -0.39
C CYS A 30 -5.54 1.13 0.36
N GLU A 31 -4.42 1.06 -0.36
CA GLU A 31 -3.09 0.76 0.19
C GLU A 31 -2.23 2.03 0.28
N PRO A 32 -2.04 2.60 1.49
CA PRO A 32 -1.13 3.70 1.67
C PRO A 32 0.32 3.23 1.67
N ALA A 33 1.21 4.12 1.22
CA ALA A 33 2.64 3.92 1.34
C ALA A 33 3.07 3.71 2.81
N PHE A 34 4.10 2.90 3.01
CA PHE A 34 4.54 2.37 4.29
C PHE A 34 6.06 2.38 4.41
N TRP A 35 6.52 2.57 5.64
CA TRP A 35 7.94 2.48 6.00
C TRP A 35 8.31 1.02 6.28
N ALA A 36 9.32 0.50 5.58
CA ALA A 36 9.71 -0.91 5.66
C ALA A 36 10.36 -1.32 7.01
N GLY A 37 10.46 -0.40 7.98
CA GLY A 37 11.16 -0.63 9.25
C GLY A 37 12.65 -0.28 9.21
N PHE A 38 13.13 0.24 8.08
CA PHE A 38 14.48 0.72 7.83
C PHE A 38 14.47 1.71 6.68
N ASP A 39 15.51 2.53 6.58
CA ASP A 39 15.64 3.52 5.51
C ASP A 39 16.00 2.83 4.21
N ARG A 40 15.21 3.12 3.16
CA ARG A 40 15.56 2.66 1.82
C ARG A 40 16.86 3.36 1.40
N GLY A 41 17.88 2.56 1.08
CA GLY A 41 19.24 3.06 0.85
C GLY A 41 19.46 3.87 -0.44
N SER A 42 18.44 4.03 -1.28
CA SER A 42 18.54 4.81 -2.52
C SER A 42 17.18 5.25 -3.06
N ALA A 43 17.18 6.27 -3.91
CA ALA A 43 16.00 6.68 -4.67
C ALA A 43 15.44 5.56 -5.55
N GLU A 44 16.29 4.69 -6.09
CA GLU A 44 15.83 3.51 -6.86
C GLU A 44 15.04 2.53 -5.97
N GLY A 45 15.40 2.40 -4.69
CA GLY A 45 14.62 1.61 -3.73
C GLY A 45 13.20 2.16 -3.53
N PHE A 46 13.03 3.48 -3.52
CA PHE A 46 11.70 4.11 -3.51
C PHE A 46 10.97 3.90 -4.83
N ARG A 47 11.67 3.99 -5.97
CA ARG A 47 11.09 3.76 -7.30
C ARG A 47 10.52 2.34 -7.43
N ASP A 48 11.27 1.31 -7.05
CA ASP A 48 10.80 -0.07 -7.08
C ASP A 48 9.65 -0.30 -6.11
N TYR A 49 9.67 0.35 -4.94
CA TYR A 49 8.58 0.30 -3.99
C TYR A 49 7.28 0.93 -4.54
N PHE A 50 7.35 2.12 -5.15
CA PHE A 50 6.17 2.74 -5.75
C PHE A 50 5.67 1.93 -6.95
N ARG A 51 6.56 1.34 -7.73
CA ARG A 51 6.18 0.38 -8.77
C ARG A 51 5.41 -0.81 -8.21
N GLN A 52 5.79 -1.32 -7.04
CA GLN A 52 5.02 -2.38 -6.37
C GLN A 52 3.60 -1.91 -6.09
N LEU A 53 3.41 -0.71 -5.50
CA LEU A 53 2.09 -0.17 -5.19
C LEU A 53 1.24 0.16 -6.42
N THR A 54 1.84 0.69 -7.48
CA THR A 54 1.07 1.22 -8.63
C THR A 54 0.90 0.24 -9.78
N GLU A 55 1.77 -0.77 -9.88
CA GLU A 55 1.71 -1.75 -10.98
C GLU A 55 1.42 -3.16 -10.46
N TYR A 56 2.21 -3.63 -9.48
CA TYR A 56 2.15 -5.02 -9.06
C TYR A 56 0.92 -5.32 -8.20
N GLU A 57 0.68 -4.56 -7.14
CA GLU A 57 -0.44 -4.79 -6.21
C GLU A 57 -1.81 -4.64 -6.90
N PRO A 58 -2.06 -3.65 -7.78
CA PRO A 58 -3.30 -3.57 -8.53
C PRO A 58 -3.50 -4.77 -9.47
N ALA A 59 -2.44 -5.19 -10.17
CA ALA A 59 -2.51 -6.37 -11.04
C ALA A 59 -2.69 -7.67 -10.24
N ARG A 60 -2.14 -7.75 -9.03
CA ARG A 60 -2.33 -8.88 -8.10
C ARG A 60 -3.77 -8.92 -7.58
N ALA A 61 -4.32 -7.78 -7.16
CA ALA A 61 -5.68 -7.64 -6.65
C ALA A 61 -6.75 -7.93 -7.72
N ALA A 62 -6.50 -7.51 -8.96
CA ALA A 62 -7.41 -7.73 -10.09
C ALA A 62 -7.71 -9.21 -10.36
N LYS A 63 -6.78 -10.12 -10.04
CA LYS A 63 -6.99 -11.59 -10.14
C LYS A 63 -8.12 -12.09 -9.24
N PHE A 64 -8.48 -11.33 -8.22
CA PHE A 64 -9.51 -11.65 -7.23
C PHE A 64 -10.72 -10.73 -7.32
N LEU A 65 -10.82 -9.89 -8.37
CA LEU A 65 -11.88 -8.91 -8.54
C LEU A 65 -11.97 -7.88 -7.41
N LEU A 66 -10.83 -7.58 -6.76
CA LEU A 66 -10.72 -6.54 -5.75
C LEU A 66 -10.11 -5.29 -6.37
N PRO A 67 -10.88 -4.20 -6.57
CA PRO A 67 -10.31 -2.91 -6.94
C PRO A 67 -9.32 -2.43 -5.89
N HIS A 68 -8.13 -2.06 -6.32
CA HIS A 68 -7.04 -1.62 -5.46
C HIS A 68 -6.62 -0.21 -5.86
N PHE A 69 -6.52 0.66 -4.86
CA PHE A 69 -6.09 2.04 -4.98
C PHE A 69 -4.91 2.26 -4.07
N SER A 70 -4.04 3.21 -4.38
CA SER A 70 -2.87 3.50 -3.55
C SER A 70 -2.72 4.98 -3.25
N TRP A 71 -2.20 5.26 -2.05
CA TRP A 71 -1.81 6.61 -1.64
C TRP A 71 -0.29 6.68 -1.57
N LEU A 72 0.32 7.42 -2.49
CA LEU A 72 1.76 7.59 -2.52
C LEU A 72 2.18 8.72 -1.58
N CYS A 73 3.06 8.41 -0.63
CA CYS A 73 3.72 9.38 0.22
C CYS A 73 5.09 8.85 0.67
N LEU A 74 5.90 9.76 1.19
CA LEU A 74 7.06 9.41 2.00
C LEU A 74 6.61 9.36 3.47
N ASN A 75 7.00 8.32 4.19
CA ASN A 75 6.77 8.30 5.61
C ASN A 75 7.64 9.39 6.26
N PRO A 76 7.11 10.22 7.19
CA PRO A 76 7.93 11.20 7.90
C PRO A 76 9.16 10.61 8.59
N LYS A 77 9.09 9.33 9.01
CA LYS A 77 10.23 8.60 9.57
C LYS A 77 11.35 8.33 8.56
N GLU A 78 11.05 8.34 7.25
CA GLU A 78 12.05 8.16 6.19
C GLU A 78 12.56 9.49 5.64
N ALA A 79 11.85 10.59 5.91
CA ALA A 79 12.23 11.89 5.41
C ALA A 79 13.44 12.46 6.18
N GLU A 80 13.64 12.03 7.44
CA GLU A 80 14.70 12.52 8.35
C GLU A 80 14.85 14.06 8.33
N ASP A 81 13.77 14.77 8.00
CA ASP A 81 13.75 16.22 7.90
C ASP A 81 13.36 16.81 9.25
N LEU A 82 14.37 16.96 10.10
CA LEU A 82 14.22 17.55 11.43
C LEU A 82 13.74 19.01 11.39
N ALA A 83 13.85 19.71 10.26
CA ALA A 83 13.30 21.05 10.14
C ALA A 83 11.78 21.00 9.96
N LEU A 84 11.30 20.11 9.07
CA LEU A 84 9.86 19.88 8.87
C LEU A 84 9.17 19.29 10.12
N ALA A 85 9.89 18.50 10.94
CA ALA A 85 9.35 17.87 12.14
C ALA A 85 9.23 18.79 13.37
N ARG A 86 9.72 20.04 13.31
CA ARG A 86 9.72 20.98 14.44
C ARG A 86 8.44 21.82 14.57
N ASP A 87 7.63 21.89 13.52
CA ASP A 87 6.38 22.66 13.45
C ASP A 87 5.15 21.75 13.54
#